data_AF-A0AA88YFT7-F1
#
_entry.id   AF-A0AA88YFT7-F1
#
_cell.length_a   1.000
_cell.length_b   1.000
_cell.length_c   1.000
_cell.angle_alpha   90.00
_cell.angle_beta   90.00
_cell.angle_gamma   90.00
#
_symmetry.space_group_name_H-M   'P 1'
#
loop_
_entity.id
_entity.type
_entity.pdbx_description
1 polymer ?
#
loop_
_entity_poly.entity_id
_entity_poly.type
_entity_poly.pdbx_seq_one_letter_code
_entity_poly.pdbx_strand_id
1 'polypeptide(L)'
;MQGLVDKIHDNNTDSRQWWKTVNTLTNSNKTNVSIPPLNIDNTDLYVENDKAKTELFNTYFLSQQTIDDDNTTLPDVTTPPFSLCDITFDETDVTDVLSNLNISKATGPDTVHPILLRNASRELSPLLTKLFNLSLQTSIFPESWKLAHVSPIFEKDNSSQVKNY
;
A
#
# COMPACT_ATOMS: atom_id res chain seq x y z
N MET A 1 -9.10 -32.96 12.95
CA MET A 1 -7.63 -32.75 12.97
C MET A 1 -6.90 -33.65 11.97
N GLN A 2 -7.18 -34.95 11.91
CA GLN A 2 -6.49 -35.90 11.00
C GLN A 2 -6.44 -35.44 9.53
N GLY A 3 -7.57 -35.05 8.94
CA GLY A 3 -7.61 -34.63 7.53
C GLY A 3 -6.90 -33.31 7.17
N LEU A 4 -6.43 -32.52 8.15
CA LEU A 4 -5.55 -31.36 7.89
C LEU A 4 -4.08 -31.77 7.90
N VAL A 5 -3.70 -32.76 8.72
CA VAL A 5 -2.34 -33.33 8.75
C VAL A 5 -2.06 -34.09 7.46
N ASP A 6 -3.06 -34.81 6.94
CA ASP A 6 -2.93 -35.56 5.68
C ASP A 6 -2.70 -34.63 4.48
N LYS A 7 -3.28 -33.41 4.49
CA LYS A 7 -3.07 -32.38 3.46
C LYS A 7 -1.67 -31.76 3.45
N ILE A 8 -0.97 -31.76 4.58
CA ILE A 8 0.42 -31.27 4.65
C ILE A 8 1.40 -32.25 4.00
N HIS A 9 1.08 -33.54 4.02
CA HIS A 9 1.90 -34.60 3.46
C HIS A 9 1.55 -34.92 1.99
N ASP A 10 0.58 -34.21 1.41
CA ASP A 10 0.24 -34.33 0.00
C ASP A 10 1.22 -33.52 -0.86
N ASN A 11 2.10 -34.24 -1.56
CA ASN A 11 3.12 -33.69 -2.46
C ASN A 11 2.57 -32.91 -3.66
N ASN A 12 1.25 -32.92 -3.88
CA ASN A 12 0.59 -32.19 -4.97
C ASN A 12 -0.07 -30.86 -4.51
N THR A 13 0.14 -30.47 -3.25
CA THR A 13 -0.43 -29.24 -2.69
C THR A 13 0.36 -28.01 -3.13
N ASP A 14 -0.29 -27.05 -3.81
CA ASP A 14 0.33 -25.75 -4.11
C ASP A 14 0.75 -25.04 -2.82
N SER A 15 1.91 -24.38 -2.88
CA SER A 15 2.53 -23.56 -1.83
C SER A 15 1.53 -22.73 -1.01
N ARG A 16 0.56 -22.07 -1.66
CA ARG A 16 -0.46 -21.26 -0.98
C ARG A 16 -1.38 -22.11 -0.10
N GLN A 17 -1.81 -23.26 -0.59
CA GLN A 17 -2.71 -24.17 0.13
C GLN A 17 -1.99 -24.84 1.30
N TRP A 18 -0.70 -25.15 1.11
CA TRP A 18 0.16 -25.67 2.16
C TRP A 18 0.30 -24.65 3.30
N TRP A 19 0.70 -23.42 2.98
CA TRP A 19 0.85 -22.35 3.97
C TRP A 19 -0.47 -22.00 4.66
N LYS A 20 -1.60 -22.04 3.94
CA LYS A 20 -2.92 -21.85 4.54
C LYS A 20 -3.22 -22.94 5.58
N THR A 21 -2.93 -24.20 5.26
CA THR A 21 -3.14 -25.34 6.16
C THR A 21 -2.26 -25.26 7.40
N VAL A 22 -0.97 -24.94 7.22
CA VAL A 22 -0.04 -24.72 8.33
C VAL A 22 -0.53 -23.60 9.23
N ASN A 23 -0.85 -22.43 8.67
CA ASN A 23 -1.30 -21.28 9.45
C ASN A 23 -2.61 -21.52 10.22
N THR A 24 -3.49 -22.35 9.67
CA THR A 24 -4.70 -22.81 10.36
C THR A 24 -4.37 -23.72 11.54
N LEU A 25 -3.39 -24.61 11.41
CA LEU A 25 -3.00 -25.55 12.48
C LEU A 25 -2.18 -24.89 13.59
N THR A 26 -1.29 -23.96 13.24
CA THR A 26 -0.44 -23.25 14.20
C THR A 26 -1.15 -22.08 14.87
N ASN A 27 -2.44 -21.86 14.57
CA ASN A 27 -3.22 -20.70 15.00
C ASN A 27 -2.48 -19.36 14.78
N SER A 28 -1.58 -19.34 13.78
CA SER A 28 -0.79 -18.15 13.42
C SER A 28 -1.58 -17.19 12.55
N ASN A 29 -2.80 -17.57 12.14
CA ASN A 29 -3.84 -16.64 11.72
C ASN A 29 -4.27 -15.76 12.90
N LYS A 30 -3.40 -14.84 13.33
CA LYS A 30 -3.78 -13.71 14.17
C LYS A 30 -4.71 -12.82 13.34
N THR A 31 -5.98 -13.19 13.31
CA THR A 31 -7.05 -12.32 12.81
C THR A 31 -7.06 -11.08 13.70
N ASN A 32 -6.71 -9.94 13.12
CA ASN A 32 -6.56 -8.64 13.77
C ASN A 32 -5.50 -8.60 14.89
N VAL A 33 -4.22 -8.46 14.52
CA VAL A 33 -3.27 -7.82 15.42
C VAL A 33 -3.62 -6.33 15.45
N SER A 34 -4.62 -5.98 16.26
CA SER A 34 -4.81 -4.59 16.66
C SER A 34 -3.47 -4.11 17.20
N ILE A 35 -2.99 -2.96 16.70
CA ILE A 35 -1.77 -2.34 17.19
C ILE A 35 -1.93 -2.23 18.72
N PRO A 36 -0.99 -2.78 19.52
CA PRO A 36 -1.10 -2.75 20.96
C PRO A 36 -1.03 -1.30 21.47
N PRO A 37 -1.27 -1.06 22.77
CA PRO A 37 -0.96 0.23 23.36
C PRO A 37 0.48 0.64 23.04
N LEU A 38 0.65 1.85 22.51
CA LEU A 38 1.95 2.37 22.11
C LEU A 38 2.55 3.21 23.23
N ASN A 39 3.82 3.00 23.50
CA ASN A 39 4.58 3.73 24.49
C ASN A 39 4.99 5.11 23.95
N ILE A 40 4.86 6.15 24.79
CA ILE A 40 5.29 7.51 24.45
C ILE A 40 6.75 7.68 24.88
N ASP A 41 7.68 7.84 23.93
CA ASP A 41 9.07 8.25 24.17
C ASP A 41 9.85 7.49 25.26
N ASN A 42 9.60 6.19 25.43
CA ASN A 42 10.15 5.36 26.51
C ASN A 42 9.77 5.83 27.93
N THR A 43 8.63 6.50 28.08
CA THR A 43 8.01 6.82 29.38
C THR A 43 7.13 5.67 29.87
N ASP A 44 6.56 5.77 31.08
CA ASP A 44 5.55 4.81 31.57
C ASP A 44 4.14 5.07 31.03
N LEU A 45 3.99 5.98 30.05
CA LEU A 45 2.70 6.35 29.47
C LEU A 45 2.43 5.61 28.15
N TYR A 46 1.16 5.26 27.95
CA TYR A 46 0.70 4.49 26.79
C TYR A 46 -0.51 5.14 26.11
N VAL A 47 -0.56 4.97 24.79
CA VAL A 47 -1.65 5.41 23.92
C VAL A 47 -2.46 4.21 23.46
N GLU A 48 -3.75 4.20 23.80
CA GLU A 48 -4.66 3.10 23.46
C GLU A 48 -5.61 3.43 22.31
N ASN A 49 -5.99 4.71 22.15
CA ASN A 49 -6.93 5.16 21.13
C ASN A 49 -6.29 5.26 19.74
N ASP A 50 -6.99 4.78 18.71
CA ASP A 50 -6.47 4.70 17.34
C ASP A 50 -6.08 6.05 16.73
N LYS A 51 -6.81 7.13 17.04
CA LYS A 51 -6.47 8.48 16.58
C LYS A 51 -5.12 8.91 17.15
N ALA A 52 -4.95 8.76 18.45
CA ALA A 52 -3.71 9.15 19.12
C ALA A 52 -2.54 8.24 18.70
N LYS A 53 -2.77 6.94 18.46
CA LYS A 53 -1.74 6.06 17.86
C LYS A 53 -1.32 6.54 16.47
N THR A 54 -2.29 6.93 15.65
CA THR A 54 -2.03 7.44 14.29
C THR A 54 -1.21 8.74 14.33
N GLU A 55 -1.57 9.67 15.21
CA GLU A 55 -0.81 10.91 15.43
C GLU A 55 0.61 10.64 15.92
N LEU A 56 0.79 9.65 16.80
CA LEU A 56 2.11 9.24 17.29
C LEU A 56 2.98 8.63 16.17
N PHE A 57 2.43 7.73 15.35
CA PHE A 57 3.13 7.20 14.17
C PHE A 57 3.50 8.32 13.19
N ASN A 58 2.55 9.21 12.88
CA ASN A 58 2.78 10.31 11.95
C ASN A 58 3.91 11.21 12.43
N THR A 59 3.88 11.63 13.70
CA THR A 59 4.93 12.45 14.32
C THR A 59 6.30 11.76 14.23
N TYR A 60 6.36 10.47 14.58
CA TYR A 60 7.60 9.71 14.55
C TYR A 60 8.16 9.56 13.13
N PHE A 61 7.34 9.13 12.16
CA PHE A 61 7.82 8.93 10.78
C PHE A 61 8.22 10.24 10.11
N LEU A 62 7.53 11.34 10.37
CA LEU A 62 7.94 12.67 9.91
C LEU A 62 9.29 13.07 10.51
N SER A 63 9.55 12.75 11.78
CA SER A 63 10.83 13.05 12.42
C SER A 63 12.00 12.23 11.84
N GLN A 64 11.75 11.10 11.19
CA GLN A 64 12.78 10.33 10.48
C GLN A 64 13.08 10.89 9.08
N GLN A 65 12.20 11.73 8.53
CA GLN A 65 12.36 12.34 7.21
C GLN A 65 13.14 13.66 7.27
N THR A 66 14.25 13.69 8.00
CA THR A 66 15.19 14.82 7.98
C THR A 66 16.21 14.60 6.88
N ILE A 67 16.12 15.39 5.82
CA ILE A 67 17.20 15.54 4.84
C ILE A 67 18.08 16.68 5.35
N ASP A 68 19.33 16.39 5.69
CA ASP A 68 20.34 17.41 6.01
C ASP A 68 20.85 18.01 4.70
N ASP A 69 20.32 19.17 4.33
CA ASP A 69 20.66 19.92 3.13
C ASP A 69 21.58 21.13 3.40
N ASP A 70 21.97 21.37 4.66
CA ASP A 70 22.72 22.57 5.09
C ASP A 70 24.07 22.73 4.38
N ASN A 71 24.69 21.63 3.93
CA ASN A 71 25.96 21.63 3.20
C ASN A 71 25.85 21.07 1.76
N THR A 72 24.64 20.96 1.21
CA THR A 72 24.44 20.46 -0.15
C THR A 72 24.25 21.61 -1.13
N THR A 73 25.18 21.75 -2.08
CA THR A 73 24.91 22.48 -3.31
C THR A 73 24.21 21.55 -4.28
N LEU A 74 23.01 21.94 -4.74
CA LEU A 74 22.37 21.23 -5.85
C LEU A 74 23.35 21.20 -7.04
N PRO A 75 23.52 20.04 -7.70
CA PRO A 75 24.28 20.01 -8.94
C PRO A 75 23.66 20.99 -9.92
N ASP A 76 24.49 21.61 -10.76
CA ASP A 76 24.01 22.49 -11.83
C ASP A 76 23.07 21.66 -12.71
N VAL A 77 21.76 21.85 -12.54
CA VAL A 77 20.74 21.10 -13.27
C VAL A 77 20.72 21.69 -14.67
N THR A 78 21.62 21.20 -15.53
CA THR A 78 21.50 21.44 -16.97
C THR A 78 20.16 20.88 -17.41
N THR A 79 19.41 21.65 -18.22
CA THR A 79 18.19 21.14 -18.85
C THR A 79 18.50 19.78 -19.46
N PRO A 80 17.81 18.71 -19.03
CA PRO A 80 18.10 17.38 -19.53
C PRO A 80 17.98 17.40 -21.06
N PRO A 81 18.88 16.72 -21.79
CA PRO A 81 18.89 16.73 -23.26
C PRO A 81 17.60 16.16 -23.87
N PHE A 82 16.76 15.55 -23.05
CA PHE A 82 15.46 15.00 -23.40
C PHE A 82 14.47 15.45 -22.32
N SER A 83 13.33 15.97 -22.78
CA SER A 83 12.18 16.26 -21.93
C SER A 83 11.05 15.31 -22.30
N LEU A 84 10.42 14.72 -21.29
CA LEU A 84 9.22 13.91 -21.44
C LEU A 84 8.01 14.83 -21.68
N CYS A 85 7.96 15.47 -22.85
CA CYS A 85 6.89 16.41 -23.19
C CYS A 85 5.61 15.73 -23.68
N ASP A 86 5.72 14.53 -24.25
CA ASP A 86 4.63 13.87 -25.01
C ASP A 86 4.24 12.52 -24.40
N ILE A 87 4.07 12.46 -23.08
CA ILE A 87 3.47 11.28 -22.45
C ILE A 87 1.97 11.32 -22.73
N THR A 88 1.50 10.37 -23.52
CA THR A 88 0.09 10.13 -23.76
C THR A 88 -0.21 8.66 -23.55
N PHE A 89 -1.44 8.38 -23.12
CA PHE A 89 -1.97 7.04 -22.99
C PHE A 89 -2.98 6.80 -24.11
N ASP A 90 -2.93 5.60 -24.68
CA ASP A 90 -3.96 5.10 -25.58
C ASP A 90 -5.01 4.28 -24.81
N GLU A 91 -6.21 4.13 -25.39
CA GLU A 91 -7.28 3.35 -24.77
C GLU A 91 -6.89 1.88 -24.58
N THR A 92 -6.00 1.36 -25.43
CA THR A 92 -5.44 0.01 -25.30
C THR A 92 -4.58 -0.12 -24.06
N ASP A 93 -3.73 0.87 -23.78
CA ASP A 93 -2.87 0.87 -22.58
C ASP A 93 -3.73 0.80 -21.31
N VAL A 94 -4.76 1.64 -21.26
CA VAL A 94 -5.68 1.68 -20.13
C VAL A 94 -6.46 0.38 -20.02
N THR A 95 -6.95 -0.17 -21.13
CA THR A 95 -7.70 -1.44 -21.14
C THR A 95 -6.83 -2.59 -20.64
N ASP A 96 -5.58 -2.66 -21.05
CA ASP A 96 -4.64 -3.70 -20.64
C ASP A 96 -4.34 -3.61 -19.15
N VAL A 97 -4.13 -2.41 -18.62
CA VAL A 97 -3.94 -2.19 -17.18
C VAL A 97 -5.17 -2.63 -16.39
N LEU A 98 -6.36 -2.17 -16.78
CA LEU A 98 -7.60 -2.49 -16.07
C LEU A 98 -7.91 -4.00 -16.11
N SER A 99 -7.71 -4.63 -17.27
CA SER A 99 -8.01 -6.06 -17.48
C SER A 99 -7.07 -6.99 -16.72
N ASN A 100 -5.88 -6.50 -16.35
CA ASN A 100 -4.88 -7.23 -15.57
C ASN A 100 -4.87 -6.85 -14.08
N LEU A 101 -5.82 -6.04 -13.60
CA LEU A 101 -5.91 -5.70 -12.18
C LEU A 101 -6.07 -6.96 -11.32
N ASN A 102 -5.30 -6.99 -10.22
CA ASN A 102 -5.45 -8.00 -9.20
C ASN A 102 -6.72 -7.72 -8.38
N ILE A 103 -7.77 -8.49 -8.63
CA ILE A 103 -9.08 -8.35 -7.98
C ILE A 103 -9.07 -8.63 -6.48
N SER A 104 -8.00 -9.23 -5.93
CA SER A 104 -7.90 -9.52 -4.50
C SER A 104 -7.25 -8.39 -3.70
N LYS A 105 -6.88 -7.28 -4.34
CA LYS A 105 -6.29 -6.11 -3.65
C LYS A 105 -7.38 -5.30 -2.95
N ALA A 106 -7.00 -4.68 -1.84
CA ALA A 106 -7.87 -3.80 -1.08
C ALA A 106 -8.29 -2.57 -1.90
N THR A 107 -9.44 -1.99 -1.56
CA THR A 107 -9.90 -0.73 -2.14
C THR A 107 -9.12 0.46 -1.56
N GLY A 108 -8.96 1.51 -2.36
CA GLY A 108 -8.44 2.78 -1.88
C GLY A 108 -9.47 3.54 -1.03
N PRO A 109 -9.14 4.78 -0.62
CA PRO A 109 -10.06 5.68 0.06
C PRO A 109 -11.34 6.00 -0.74
N ASP A 110 -11.30 5.83 -2.06
CA ASP A 110 -12.43 6.00 -2.97
C ASP A 110 -13.46 4.86 -2.92
N THR A 111 -13.16 3.77 -2.21
CA THR A 111 -13.98 2.56 -2.07
C THR A 111 -14.27 1.80 -3.38
N VAL A 112 -13.57 2.14 -4.47
CA VAL A 112 -13.75 1.49 -5.76
C VAL A 112 -13.02 0.15 -5.78
N HIS A 113 -13.76 -0.95 -5.93
CA HIS A 113 -13.16 -2.29 -5.91
C HIS A 113 -12.47 -2.63 -7.24
N PRO A 114 -11.26 -3.20 -7.23
CA PRO A 114 -10.54 -3.57 -8.47
C PRO A 114 -11.33 -4.51 -9.38
N ILE A 115 -12.23 -5.32 -8.82
CA ILE A 115 -13.14 -6.19 -9.59
C ILE A 115 -14.08 -5.40 -10.51
N LEU A 116 -14.56 -4.24 -10.05
CA LEU A 116 -15.45 -3.38 -10.83
C LEU A 116 -14.69 -2.82 -12.02
N LEU A 117 -13.50 -2.27 -11.75
CA LEU A 117 -12.60 -1.70 -12.75
C LEU A 117 -12.19 -2.71 -13.81
N ARG A 118 -11.90 -3.95 -13.38
CA ARG A 118 -11.55 -5.04 -14.29
C ARG A 118 -12.73 -5.47 -15.15
N ASN A 119 -13.90 -5.63 -14.56
CA ASN A 119 -15.09 -6.11 -15.27
C ASN A 119 -15.65 -5.07 -16.25
N ALA A 120 -15.49 -3.78 -15.93
CA ALA A 120 -15.92 -2.66 -16.77
C ALA A 120 -14.75 -2.03 -17.56
N SER A 121 -13.66 -2.77 -17.80
CA SER A 121 -12.45 -2.21 -18.39
C SER A 121 -12.75 -1.58 -19.75
N ARG A 122 -13.48 -2.28 -20.62
CA ARG A 122 -13.81 -1.82 -21.96
C ARG A 122 -14.63 -0.53 -21.96
N GLU A 123 -15.60 -0.42 -21.05
CA GLU A 123 -16.49 0.73 -20.94
C GLU A 123 -15.81 1.94 -20.29
N LEU A 124 -14.90 1.71 -19.34
CA LEU A 124 -14.20 2.76 -18.60
C LEU A 124 -12.97 3.29 -19.32
N SER A 125 -12.29 2.47 -20.12
CA SER A 125 -11.04 2.85 -20.80
C SER A 125 -11.12 4.15 -21.59
N PRO A 126 -12.14 4.41 -22.43
CA PRO A 126 -12.22 5.67 -23.19
C PRO A 126 -12.29 6.90 -22.27
N LEU A 127 -13.05 6.79 -21.18
CA LEU A 127 -13.23 7.87 -20.22
C LEU A 127 -11.95 8.12 -19.40
N LEU A 128 -11.34 7.04 -18.90
CA LEU A 128 -10.13 7.10 -18.09
C LEU A 128 -8.93 7.57 -18.91
N THR A 129 -8.80 7.15 -20.17
CA THR A 129 -7.75 7.62 -21.10
C THR A 129 -7.80 9.13 -21.26
N LYS A 130 -9.00 9.67 -21.54
CA LYS A 130 -9.20 11.12 -21.63
C LYS A 130 -8.87 11.84 -20.33
N LEU A 131 -9.28 11.28 -19.19
CA LEU A 131 -8.99 11.84 -17.87
C LEU A 131 -7.49 11.86 -17.57
N PHE A 132 -6.78 10.76 -17.79
CA PHE A 132 -5.34 10.65 -17.54
C PHE A 132 -4.53 11.61 -18.42
N ASN A 133 -4.84 11.67 -19.71
CA ASN A 133 -4.18 12.60 -20.64
C ASN A 133 -4.45 14.07 -20.25
N LEU A 134 -5.68 14.40 -19.85
CA LEU A 134 -6.01 15.75 -19.36
C LEU A 134 -5.23 16.08 -18.08
N SER A 135 -5.11 15.14 -17.15
CA SER A 135 -4.34 15.33 -15.92
C SER A 135 -2.86 15.55 -16.19
N LEU A 136 -2.26 14.82 -17.13
CA LEU A 136 -0.87 15.03 -17.54
C LEU A 136 -0.69 16.40 -18.22
N GLN A 137 -1.57 16.75 -19.16
CA GLN A 137 -1.49 18.00 -19.90
C GLN A 137 -1.64 19.23 -19.00
N THR A 138 -2.54 19.16 -18.03
CA THR A 138 -2.83 20.28 -17.12
C THR A 138 -1.97 20.27 -15.85
N SER A 139 -1.26 19.17 -15.59
CA SER A 139 -0.61 18.90 -14.30
C SER A 139 -1.57 18.95 -13.11
N ILE A 140 -2.87 18.67 -13.33
CA ILE A 140 -3.90 18.67 -12.30
C ILE A 140 -4.44 17.26 -12.12
N PHE A 141 -4.27 16.73 -10.91
CA PHE A 141 -4.76 15.41 -10.52
C PHE A 141 -5.95 15.53 -9.55
N PRO A 142 -6.95 14.63 -9.64
CA PRO A 142 -8.04 14.54 -8.68
C PRO A 142 -7.52 14.47 -7.25
N GLU A 143 -8.17 15.22 -6.34
CA GLU A 143 -7.77 15.25 -4.93
C GLU A 143 -7.92 13.87 -4.27
N SER A 144 -8.94 13.10 -4.67
CA SER A 144 -9.13 11.72 -4.20
C SER A 144 -7.96 10.80 -4.50
N TRP A 145 -7.21 11.02 -5.59
CA TRP A 145 -6.03 10.20 -5.94
C TRP A 145 -4.80 10.52 -5.10
N LYS A 146 -4.79 11.67 -4.42
CA LYS A 146 -3.69 12.08 -3.54
C LYS A 146 -3.85 11.52 -2.11
N LEU A 147 -4.98 10.88 -1.84
CA LEU A 147 -5.27 10.26 -0.55
C LEU A 147 -4.84 8.79 -0.57
N ALA A 148 -4.29 8.32 0.54
CA ALA A 148 -3.91 6.92 0.73
C ALA A 148 -4.25 6.46 2.15
N HIS A 149 -4.61 5.19 2.28
CA HIS A 149 -4.64 4.52 3.58
C HIS A 149 -3.23 4.05 3.92
N VAL A 150 -2.63 4.67 4.93
CA VAL A 150 -1.31 4.28 5.44
C VAL A 150 -1.53 3.41 6.67
N SER A 151 -0.86 2.27 6.74
CA SER A 151 -0.88 1.38 7.89
C SER A 151 0.55 1.03 8.29
N PRO A 152 0.94 1.24 9.56
CA PRO A 152 2.28 0.89 10.04
C PRO A 152 2.44 -0.64 10.03
N ILE A 153 3.62 -1.13 9.64
CA ILE A 153 3.88 -2.57 9.50
C ILE A 153 4.92 -2.96 10.55
N PHE A 154 4.51 -3.74 11.54
CA PHE A 154 5.43 -4.21 12.57
C PHE A 154 6.58 -5.03 11.96
N GLU A 155 7.82 -4.62 12.23
CA GLU A 155 9.01 -5.33 11.79
C GLU A 155 9.43 -6.40 12.82
N LYS A 156 9.88 -5.96 14.01
CA LYS A 156 10.46 -6.85 15.05
C LYS A 156 10.54 -6.19 16.44
N ASP A 157 11.03 -6.94 17.43
CA ASP A 157 11.20 -6.51 18.83
C ASP A 157 9.89 -6.20 19.57
N ASN A 158 9.80 -5.05 20.22
CA ASN A 158 8.65 -4.67 21.04
C ASN A 158 7.61 -3.92 20.21
N SER A 159 6.45 -4.55 19.98
CA SER A 159 5.33 -3.96 19.23
C SER A 159 4.65 -2.77 19.92
N SER A 160 4.96 -2.49 21.18
CA SER A 160 4.49 -1.25 21.83
C SER A 160 5.38 -0.04 21.51
N GLN A 161 6.47 -0.22 20.77
CA GLN A 161 7.39 0.85 20.41
C GLN A 161 7.16 1.27 18.96
N VAL A 162 6.89 2.57 18.75
CA VAL A 162 6.57 3.16 17.44
C VAL A 162 7.67 2.93 16.42
N LYS A 163 8.94 3.01 16.87
CA LYS A 163 10.15 2.80 16.07
C LYS A 163 10.33 1.40 15.47
N ASN A 164 9.53 0.43 15.91
CA ASN A 164 9.60 -0.96 15.49
C ASN A 164 8.55 -1.30 14.40
N TYR A 165 7.97 -0.26 13.79
CA TYR A 165 7.05 -0.30 12.65
C TYR A 165 7.61 0.57 11.52
#